data_AF-A0A8J8F6V8-F1
#
_entry.id   AF-A0A8J8F6V8-F1
#
_cell.length_a   1.000
_cell.length_b   1.000
_cell.length_c   1.000
_cell.angle_alpha   90.00
_cell.angle_beta   90.00
_cell.angle_gamma   90.00
#
_symmetry.space_group_name_H-M   'P 1'
#
loop_
_entity.id
_entity.type
_entity.pdbx_description
1 polymer ?
#
loop_
_entity_poly.entity_id
_entity_poly.type
_entity_poly.pdbx_seq_one_letter_code
_entity_poly.pdbx_strand_id
1 'polypeptide(L)'
;MADNSDSTERKSINIEIPDGDDTSYVSLEVPADQYDEFTRVKSDQGLTWRGLLVHAYRNLEAPDGLDPDAGQHSKLNAVRKRNGLTWKGMLLFAVRDLKEQMRKD
;
A
#
# COMPACT_ATOMS: atom_id res chain seq x y z
N MET A 1 -19.43 1.46 32.91
CA MET A 1 -18.95 0.16 32.41
C MET A 1 -19.16 0.13 30.90
N ALA A 2 -18.13 -0.30 30.17
CA ALA A 2 -18.01 -0.46 28.71
C ALA A 2 -18.02 0.83 27.86
N ASP A 3 -16.83 1.41 27.68
CA ASP A 3 -16.46 2.27 26.55
C ASP A 3 -16.40 1.38 25.30
N ASN A 4 -17.46 1.42 24.49
CA ASN A 4 -17.55 0.70 23.23
C ASN A 4 -17.39 1.70 22.09
N SER A 5 -16.22 2.34 22.04
CA SER A 5 -15.76 3.08 20.86
C SER A 5 -15.39 2.06 19.78
N ASP A 6 -16.42 1.43 19.21
CA ASP A 6 -16.34 0.78 17.91
C ASP A 6 -16.07 1.91 16.92
N SER A 7 -14.80 2.17 16.62
CA SER A 7 -14.42 3.23 15.69
C SER A 7 -14.86 2.81 14.28
N THR A 8 -16.15 2.98 14.00
CA THR A 8 -16.74 2.86 12.66
C THR A 8 -16.22 3.94 11.70
N GLU A 9 -15.40 4.87 12.20
CA GLU A 9 -14.76 5.90 11.42
C GLU A 9 -13.85 5.27 10.36
N ARG A 10 -14.15 5.56 9.10
CA ARG A 10 -13.31 5.19 7.95
C ARG A 10 -12.57 6.43 7.47
N LYS A 11 -11.30 6.24 7.13
CA LYS A 11 -10.44 7.26 6.55
C LYS A 11 -10.04 6.87 5.14
N SER A 12 -9.97 7.85 4.24
CA SER A 12 -9.60 7.65 2.85
C SER A 12 -8.11 7.84 2.65
N ILE A 13 -7.49 6.95 1.88
CA ILE A 13 -6.13 7.10 1.37
C ILE A 13 -6.25 7.31 -0.14
N ASN A 14 -5.71 8.43 -0.62
CA ASN A 14 -5.65 8.77 -2.05
C ASN A 14 -4.20 8.75 -2.50
N ILE A 15 -3.91 8.01 -3.57
CA ILE A 15 -2.57 7.75 -4.06
C ILE A 15 -2.51 8.12 -5.53
N GLU A 16 -1.62 9.06 -5.86
CA GLU A 16 -1.30 9.45 -7.23
C GLU A 16 -0.10 8.64 -7.72
N ILE A 17 -0.24 8.06 -8.91
CA ILE A 17 0.76 7.19 -9.52
C ILE A 17 1.06 7.75 -10.92
N PRO A 18 2.20 8.44 -11.09
CA PRO A 18 2.59 8.97 -12.37
C PRO A 18 3.05 7.85 -13.32
N ASP A 19 2.58 7.91 -14.57
CA ASP A 19 2.79 6.92 -15.63
C ASP A 19 3.17 7.63 -16.93
N GLY A 20 4.40 8.12 -17.03
CA GLY A 20 4.84 8.93 -18.17
C GLY A 20 4.12 10.28 -18.16
N ASP A 21 3.37 10.58 -19.23
CA ASP A 21 2.58 11.81 -19.36
C ASP A 21 1.22 11.74 -18.65
N ASP A 22 0.80 10.55 -18.21
CA ASP A 22 -0.47 10.32 -17.53
C ASP A 22 -0.30 10.14 -16.00
N THR A 23 -1.39 10.33 -15.25
CA THR A 23 -1.43 10.03 -13.80
C THR A 23 -2.64 9.16 -13.47
N SER A 24 -2.36 8.01 -12.87
CA SER A 24 -3.36 7.09 -12.36
C SER A 24 -3.66 7.39 -10.87
N TYR A 25 -4.91 7.23 -10.47
CA TYR A 25 -5.35 7.47 -9.10
C TYR A 25 -5.87 6.19 -8.44
N VAL A 26 -5.42 5.93 -7.22
CA VAL A 26 -5.91 4.83 -6.38
C VAL A 26 -6.49 5.44 -5.11
N SER A 27 -7.79 5.21 -4.88
CA SER A 27 -8.48 5.60 -3.65
C SER A 27 -8.97 4.36 -2.91
N LEU A 28 -8.80 4.36 -1.58
CA LEU A 28 -9.23 3.28 -0.71
C LEU A 28 -9.72 3.81 0.63
N GLU A 29 -10.77 3.20 1.15
CA GLU A 29 -11.27 3.45 2.50
C GLU A 29 -10.80 2.36 3.45
N VAL A 30 -10.27 2.78 4.60
CA VAL A 30 -9.81 1.88 5.65
C VAL A 30 -10.34 2.33 7.01
N PRO A 31 -10.53 1.39 7.96
CA PRO A 31 -10.77 1.73 9.36
C PRO A 31 -9.72 2.72 9.90
N ALA A 32 -10.14 3.62 10.80
CA ALA A 32 -9.27 4.67 11.33
C ALA A 32 -8.02 4.13 12.03
N ASP A 33 -8.13 3.03 12.77
CA ASP A 33 -7.01 2.34 13.42
C ASP A 33 -5.98 1.85 12.40
N GLN A 34 -6.44 1.27 11.28
CA GLN A 34 -5.56 0.85 10.19
C GLN A 34 -4.91 2.04 9.49
N TYR A 35 -5.67 3.12 9.27
CA TYR A 35 -5.11 4.34 8.70
C TYR A 35 -3.98 4.90 9.57
N ASP A 36 -4.19 4.97 10.88
CA ASP A 36 -3.25 5.52 11.84
C ASP A 36 -2.00 4.63 11.93
N GLU A 37 -2.18 3.30 11.92
CA GLU A 37 -1.07 2.34 11.83
C GLU A 37 -0.25 2.53 10.54
N PHE A 38 -0.92 2.60 9.37
CA PHE A 38 -0.22 2.77 8.11
C PHE A 38 0.51 4.11 8.09
N THR A 39 -0.11 5.17 8.59
CA THR A 39 0.48 6.52 8.67
C THR A 39 1.73 6.52 9.53
N ARG A 40 1.70 5.84 10.68
CA ARG A 40 2.85 5.69 11.57
C ARG A 40 3.99 4.98 10.85
N VAL A 41 3.77 3.77 10.34
CA VAL A 41 4.84 2.98 9.70
C VAL A 41 5.39 3.67 8.46
N LYS A 42 4.51 4.28 7.65
CA LYS A 42 4.90 5.10 6.50
C LYS A 42 5.83 6.25 6.94
N SER A 43 5.52 6.92 8.03
CA SER A 43 6.28 8.09 8.51
C SER A 43 7.61 7.67 9.17
N ASP A 44 7.60 6.61 9.97
CA ASP A 44 8.80 6.05 10.60
C ASP A 44 9.83 5.60 9.56
N GLN A 45 9.37 5.15 8.38
CA GLN A 45 10.20 4.73 7.25
C GLN A 45 10.47 5.84 6.23
N GLY A 46 9.97 7.06 6.44
CA GLY A 46 10.15 8.17 5.50
C GLY A 46 9.49 7.97 4.13
N LEU A 47 8.44 7.15 4.05
CA LEU A 47 7.74 6.78 2.81
C LEU A 47 6.51 7.65 2.53
N THR A 48 5.99 7.51 1.31
CA THR A 48 4.66 7.99 0.90
C THR A 48 3.69 6.81 0.76
N TRP A 49 2.39 7.08 0.57
CA TRP A 49 1.42 6.02 0.31
C TRP A 49 1.78 5.21 -0.95
N ARG A 50 2.22 5.92 -1.99
CA ARG A 50 2.81 5.31 -3.19
C ARG A 50 4.06 4.52 -2.86
N GLY A 51 4.92 5.05 -1.98
CA GLY A 51 6.12 4.37 -1.48
C GLY A 51 5.80 3.01 -0.87
N LEU A 52 4.72 2.89 -0.09
CA LEU A 52 4.27 1.60 0.45
C LEU A 52 3.83 0.63 -0.66
N LEU A 53 3.10 1.09 -1.67
CA LEU A 53 2.73 0.24 -2.82
C LEU A 53 3.96 -0.23 -3.60
N VAL A 54 4.94 0.65 -3.81
CA VAL A 54 6.21 0.31 -4.48
C VAL A 54 7.03 -0.66 -3.62
N HIS A 55 7.01 -0.50 -2.30
CA HIS A 55 7.65 -1.44 -1.37
C HIS A 55 7.02 -2.83 -1.49
N ALA A 56 5.68 -2.92 -1.47
CA ALA A 56 4.99 -4.19 -1.70
C ALA A 56 5.38 -4.78 -3.06
N TYR A 57 5.38 -3.99 -4.13
CA TYR A 57 5.77 -4.44 -5.47
C TYR A 57 7.19 -5.03 -5.53
N ARG A 58 8.15 -4.46 -4.80
CA ARG A 58 9.54 -4.96 -4.79
C ARG A 58 9.71 -6.27 -4.03
N ASN A 59 8.83 -6.54 -3.07
CA ASN A 59 8.92 -7.68 -2.16
C ASN A 59 7.91 -8.80 -2.49
N LEU A 60 6.95 -8.52 -3.37
CA LEU A 60 6.02 -9.52 -3.91
C LEU A 60 6.56 -10.08 -5.23
N GLU A 61 6.19 -11.32 -5.55
CA GLU A 61 6.56 -11.93 -6.83
C GLU A 61 5.86 -11.20 -7.98
N ALA A 62 6.67 -10.65 -8.89
CA ALA A 62 6.17 -10.04 -10.11
C ALA A 62 5.87 -11.11 -11.17
N PRO A 63 4.79 -10.97 -11.97
CA PRO A 63 4.55 -11.87 -13.08
C PRO A 63 5.72 -11.88 -14.08
N ASP A 64 6.07 -13.08 -14.56
CA ASP A 64 7.02 -13.25 -15.67
C ASP A 64 6.52 -12.52 -16.92
N GLY A 65 7.41 -11.83 -17.63
CA GLY A 65 7.06 -11.13 -18.88
C GLY A 65 6.35 -9.80 -18.68
N LEU A 66 6.47 -9.19 -17.50
CA LEU A 66 6.03 -7.83 -17.27
C LEU A 66 6.81 -6.87 -18.17
N ASP A 67 6.08 -6.13 -19.00
CA ASP A 67 6.68 -5.18 -19.93
C ASP A 67 7.57 -4.17 -19.16
N PRO A 68 8.89 -4.12 -19.43
CA PRO A 68 9.79 -3.21 -18.75
C PRO A 68 9.43 -1.75 -18.99
N ASP A 69 8.74 -1.43 -20.08
CA ASP A 69 8.32 -0.08 -20.45
C ASP A 69 6.92 0.26 -19.92
N ALA A 70 6.24 -0.69 -19.27
CA ALA A 70 4.94 -0.41 -18.66
C ALA A 70 5.03 0.66 -17.56
N GLY A 71 3.99 1.50 -17.51
CA GLY A 71 3.81 2.48 -16.44
C GLY A 71 3.79 1.84 -15.04
N GLN A 72 4.16 2.63 -14.03
CA GLN A 72 4.17 2.23 -12.64
C GLN A 72 2.82 1.68 -12.16
N HIS A 73 1.69 2.30 -12.50
CA HIS A 73 0.37 1.78 -12.12
C HIS A 73 0.10 0.41 -12.75
N SER A 74 0.44 0.22 -14.02
CA SER A 74 0.30 -1.08 -14.70
C SER A 74 1.15 -2.16 -14.02
N LYS A 75 2.39 -1.83 -13.65
CA LYS A 75 3.28 -2.72 -12.90
C LYS A 75 2.70 -3.09 -11.53
N LEU A 76 2.27 -2.09 -10.76
CA LEU A 76 1.64 -2.29 -9.47
C LEU A 76 0.36 -3.14 -9.58
N ASN A 77 -0.49 -2.87 -10.57
CA ASN A 77 -1.75 -3.58 -10.80
C ASN A 77 -1.52 -5.03 -11.27
N ALA A 78 -0.47 -5.29 -12.04
CA ALA A 78 -0.08 -6.64 -12.45
C ALA A 78 0.35 -7.49 -11.25
N VAL A 79 1.23 -6.96 -10.39
CA VAL A 79 1.65 -7.63 -9.14
C VAL A 79 0.46 -7.86 -8.21
N ARG A 80 -0.40 -6.84 -8.06
CA ARG A 80 -1.64 -6.93 -7.27
C ARG A 80 -2.50 -8.11 -7.73
N LYS A 81 -2.76 -8.22 -9.03
CA LYS A 81 -3.59 -9.29 -9.61
C LYS A 81 -2.94 -10.66 -9.49
N ARG A 82 -1.63 -10.77 -9.78
CA ARG A 82 -0.84 -12.01 -9.67
C ARG A 82 -0.92 -12.61 -8.27
N ASN A 83 -0.84 -11.77 -7.24
CA ASN A 83 -0.83 -12.19 -5.84
C ASN A 83 -2.24 -12.24 -5.21
N GLY A 84 -3.31 -12.02 -5.99
CA GLY A 84 -4.68 -12.05 -5.48
C GLY A 84 -5.01 -10.95 -4.46
N LEU A 85 -4.31 -9.82 -4.51
CA LEU A 85 -4.42 -8.74 -3.52
C LEU A 85 -5.39 -7.63 -3.97
N THR A 86 -5.91 -6.90 -2.99
CA THR A 86 -6.49 -5.57 -3.20
C THR A 86 -5.40 -4.49 -3.01
N TRP A 87 -5.66 -3.24 -3.39
CA TRP A 87 -4.76 -2.13 -3.07
C TRP A 87 -4.51 -1.99 -1.57
N LYS A 88 -5.57 -2.14 -0.77
CA LYS A 88 -5.48 -2.25 0.69
C LYS A 88 -4.61 -3.44 1.12
N GLY A 89 -4.78 -4.60 0.48
CA GLY A 89 -3.97 -5.79 0.75
C GLY A 89 -2.48 -5.56 0.52
N MET A 90 -2.11 -4.81 -0.53
CA MET A 90 -0.71 -4.43 -0.76
C MET A 90 -0.17 -3.50 0.33
N LEU A 91 -0.97 -2.54 0.79
CA LEU A 91 -0.56 -1.66 1.90
C LEU A 91 -0.37 -2.44 3.21
N LEU A 92 -1.30 -3.36 3.52
CA LEU A 92 -1.20 -4.25 4.68
C LEU A 92 0.07 -5.11 4.61
N PHE A 93 0.36 -5.66 3.44
CA PHE A 93 1.59 -6.43 3.22
C PHE A 93 2.84 -5.58 3.47
N ALA A 94 2.94 -4.39 2.86
CA ALA A 94 4.09 -3.51 3.04
C ALA A 94 4.28 -3.09 4.50
N VAL A 95 3.20 -2.69 5.17
CA VAL A 95 3.25 -2.28 6.58
C VAL A 95 3.70 -3.43 7.47
N ARG A 96 3.19 -4.65 7.25
CA ARG A 96 3.62 -5.82 8.00
C ARG A 96 5.11 -6.11 7.79
N ASP A 97 5.55 -6.13 6.54
CA ASP A 97 6.93 -6.42 6.19
C ASP A 97 7.89 -5.39 6.80
N LEU A 98 7.59 -4.10 6.69
CA LEU A 98 8.38 -3.03 7.29
C LEU A 98 8.43 -3.13 8.83
N LYS A 99 7.30 -3.46 9.48
CA LYS A 99 7.29 -3.70 10.94
C LYS A 99 8.15 -4.90 11.33
N GLU A 100 8.20 -5.94 10.51
CA GLU A 100 9.06 -7.10 10.74
C GLU A 100 10.54 -6.75 10.56
N GLN A 101 10.88 -5.84 9.63
CA GLN A 101 12.25 -5.31 9.46
C GLN A 101 12.67 -4.46 10.67
N MET A 102 11.83 -3.52 11.11
CA MET A 102 12.08 -2.64 12.27
C MET A 102 12.29 -3.39 13.61
N ARG A 103 11.86 -4.64 13.70
CA ARG A 103 12.07 -5.47 14.90
C ARG A 103 13.43 -6.17 14.91
N LYS A 104 14.13 -6.19 13.78
CA LYS A 104 15.42 -6.86 13.60
C LYS A 104 16.59 -5.89 13.71
N ASP A 105 16.34 -4.59 13.57
CA ASP A 105 17.26 -3.49 13.87
C ASP A 105 17.25 -3.13 15.36
#